data_AF-A0A8H3LF58-F1
#
_entry.id   AF-A0A8H3LF58-F1
#
_cell.length_a   1.000
_cell.length_b   1.000
_cell.length_c   1.000
_cell.angle_alpha   90.00
_cell.angle_beta   90.00
_cell.angle_gamma   90.00
#
_symmetry.space_group_name_H-M   'P 1'
#
loop_
_entity.id
_entity.type
_entity.pdbx_description
1 polymer ?
#
loop_
_entity_poly.entity_id
_entity_poly.type
_entity_poly.pdbx_seq_one_letter_code
_entity_poly.pdbx_strand_id
1 'polypeptide(L)'
;MKVNLKYKSRFIGSQVKEKFQGIIRDCRLMKIYIDEDSKEKKIRNRELYYEQFEDFFWKKKESKYNIKHRENVERRKEIVTLSEERNLEEEDEDHI
;
A
#
# COMPACT_ATOMS: atom_id res chain seq x y z
N MET A 1 0.53 -24.74 29.17
CA MET A 1 1.02 -23.43 28.64
C MET A 1 2.36 -23.55 27.88
N LYS A 2 2.55 -24.57 27.02
CA LYS A 2 3.84 -24.83 26.33
C LYS A 2 4.12 -23.87 25.16
N VAL A 3 3.08 -23.39 24.47
CA VAL A 3 3.20 -22.48 23.31
C VAL A 3 3.71 -21.11 23.75
N ASN A 4 3.14 -20.53 24.80
CA ASN A 4 3.56 -19.24 25.34
C ASN A 4 5.02 -19.24 25.83
N LEU A 5 5.45 -20.34 26.45
CA LEU A 5 6.85 -20.56 26.84
C LEU A 5 7.78 -20.66 25.62
N LYS A 6 7.37 -21.40 24.58
CA LYS A 6 8.17 -21.59 23.35
C LYS A 6 8.35 -20.30 22.55
N TYR A 7 7.32 -19.46 22.49
CA TYR A 7 7.33 -18.24 21.65
C TYR A 7 7.46 -16.94 22.45
N LYS A 8 7.81 -17.02 23.74
CA LYS A 8 7.90 -15.87 24.67
C LYS A 8 6.68 -14.94 24.57
N SER A 9 5.50 -15.51 24.41
CA SER A 9 4.25 -14.76 24.25
C SER A 9 3.34 -14.93 25.46
N ARG A 10 2.35 -14.04 25.60
CA ARG A 10 1.30 -14.14 26.64
C ARG A 10 -0.07 -14.36 26.00
N PHE A 11 -0.19 -15.31 25.07
CA PHE A 11 -1.49 -15.56 24.47
C PHE A 11 -2.45 -16.19 25.48
N ILE A 12 -3.55 -15.49 25.74
CA ILE A 12 -4.68 -16.02 26.50
C ILE A 12 -5.60 -16.75 25.51
N GLY A 13 -6.12 -17.93 25.88
CA GLY A 13 -6.94 -18.74 24.98
C GLY A 13 -8.15 -18.01 24.39
N SER A 14 -8.78 -17.12 25.17
CA SER A 14 -9.85 -16.23 24.71
C SER A 14 -9.40 -15.27 23.61
N GLN A 15 -8.23 -14.64 23.78
CA GLN A 15 -7.67 -13.71 22.79
C GLN A 15 -7.30 -14.43 21.48
N VAL A 16 -6.79 -15.66 21.56
CA VAL A 16 -6.49 -16.46 20.36
C VAL A 16 -7.78 -16.83 19.64
N LYS A 17 -8.81 -17.21 20.39
CA LYS A 17 -10.13 -17.53 19.83
C LYS A 17 -10.75 -16.33 19.13
N GLU A 18 -10.73 -15.16 19.75
CA GLU A 18 -11.22 -13.91 19.14
C GLU A 18 -10.44 -13.55 17.87
N LYS A 19 -9.11 -13.60 17.90
CA LYS A 19 -8.29 -13.32 16.72
C LYS A 19 -8.57 -14.31 15.58
N PHE A 20 -8.68 -15.60 15.89
CA PHE A 20 -8.97 -16.62 14.89
C PHE A 20 -10.37 -16.45 14.28
N GLN A 21 -11.38 -16.12 15.10
CA GLN A 21 -12.72 -15.79 14.60
C GLN A 21 -12.72 -14.52 13.74
N GLY A 22 -11.90 -13.52 14.10
CA GLY A 22 -11.67 -12.33 13.27
C GLY A 22 -11.16 -12.71 11.88
N ILE A 23 -10.09 -13.52 11.81
CA ILE A 23 -9.53 -13.99 10.54
C ILE A 23 -10.56 -14.75 9.70
N ILE A 24 -11.33 -15.67 10.30
CA ILE A 24 -12.38 -16.42 9.59
C ILE A 24 -13.43 -15.48 9.00
N ARG A 25 -13.88 -14.49 9.79
CA ARG A 25 -14.87 -13.50 9.34
C ARG A 25 -14.31 -12.70 8.16
N ASP A 26 -13.07 -12.24 8.27
CA ASP A 26 -12.45 -11.41 7.25
C ASP A 26 -12.26 -12.21 5.94
N CYS A 27 -11.84 -13.48 6.02
CA CYS A 27 -11.77 -14.38 4.85
C CYS A 27 -13.14 -14.65 4.22
N ARG A 28 -14.20 -14.84 5.02
CA ARG A 28 -15.57 -15.02 4.49
C ARG A 28 -16.06 -13.78 3.76
N LEU A 29 -15.79 -12.59 4.31
CA LEU A 29 -16.16 -11.33 3.70
C LEU A 29 -15.38 -11.07 2.41
N MET A 30 -14.10 -11.44 2.36
CA MET A 30 -13.29 -11.38 1.13
C MET A 30 -13.81 -12.35 0.05
N LYS A 31 -14.27 -13.54 0.45
CA LYS A 31 -14.91 -14.47 -0.48
C LYS A 31 -16.20 -13.88 -1.07
N ILE A 32 -17.04 -13.25 -0.24
CA ILE A 32 -18.24 -12.54 -0.68
C ILE A 32 -17.90 -11.38 -1.64
N TYR A 33 -16.75 -10.71 -1.46
CA TYR A 33 -16.25 -9.68 -2.37
C TYR A 33 -15.92 -10.24 -3.75
N ILE A 34 -15.27 -11.42 -3.82
CA ILE A 34 -14.84 -12.08 -5.06
C ILE A 34 -16.04 -12.67 -5.80
N ASP A 35 -16.98 -13.26 -5.08
CA ASP A 35 -18.10 -14.02 -5.66
C ASP A 35 -19.22 -13.12 -6.25
N GLU A 36 -19.02 -11.80 -6.38
CA GLU A 36 -19.93 -10.81 -7.03
C GLU A 36 -21.43 -10.98 -6.73
N ASP A 37 -21.78 -11.24 -5.46
CA ASP A 37 -23.16 -11.52 -5.09
C ASP A 37 -23.98 -10.21 -5.02
N SER A 38 -24.64 -9.91 -6.15
CA SER A 38 -25.26 -8.67 -6.61
C SER A 38 -26.38 -8.13 -5.70
N LYS A 39 -26.06 -7.20 -4.79
CA LYS A 39 -27.02 -6.24 -4.21
C LYS A 39 -26.31 -4.91 -3.89
N GLU A 40 -26.72 -3.84 -4.54
CA GLU A 40 -26.10 -2.49 -4.58
C GLU A 40 -25.66 -1.91 -3.22
N LYS A 41 -26.33 -2.24 -2.12
CA LYS A 41 -25.91 -1.83 -0.75
C LYS A 41 -24.56 -2.42 -0.32
N LYS A 42 -24.11 -3.52 -0.92
CA LYS A 42 -22.78 -4.11 -0.68
C LYS A 42 -21.66 -3.27 -1.26
N ILE A 43 -21.86 -2.48 -2.33
CA ILE A 43 -20.80 -1.74 -3.04
C ILE A 43 -20.10 -0.71 -2.13
N ARG A 44 -20.86 0.06 -1.35
CA ARG A 44 -20.27 1.05 -0.42
C ARG A 44 -19.44 0.41 0.69
N ASN A 45 -19.91 -0.72 1.24
CA ASN A 45 -19.13 -1.48 2.21
C ASN A 45 -17.93 -2.15 1.53
N ARG A 46 -18.06 -2.54 0.25
CA ARG A 46 -17.01 -3.14 -0.59
C ARG A 46 -15.82 -2.20 -0.76
N GLU A 47 -16.07 -0.92 -1.05
CA GLU A 47 -15.04 0.13 -1.15
C GLU A 47 -14.35 0.36 0.20
N LEU A 48 -15.12 0.54 1.27
CA LEU A 48 -14.57 0.76 2.61
C LEU A 48 -13.68 -0.40 3.07
N TYR A 49 -14.05 -1.65 2.74
CA TYR A 49 -13.25 -2.83 3.08
C TYR A 49 -12.05 -3.02 2.15
N TYR A 50 -12.15 -2.67 0.87
CA TYR A 50 -11.01 -2.65 -0.03
C TYR A 50 -9.95 -1.64 0.45
N GLU A 51 -10.36 -0.43 0.82
CA GLU A 51 -9.46 0.60 1.35
C GLU A 51 -8.79 0.14 2.65
N GLN A 52 -9.56 -0.41 3.61
CA GLN A 52 -9.00 -0.92 4.86
C GLN A 52 -8.04 -2.08 4.65
N PHE A 53 -8.34 -3.00 3.73
CA PHE A 53 -7.50 -4.15 3.46
C PHE A 53 -6.24 -3.77 2.69
N GLU A 54 -6.36 -2.89 1.69
CA GLU A 54 -5.24 -2.32 0.97
C GLU A 54 -4.30 -1.60 1.93
N ASP A 55 -4.81 -0.70 2.80
CA ASP A 55 -3.99 0.03 3.78
C ASP A 55 -3.26 -0.90 4.78
N PHE A 56 -3.92 -1.97 5.26
CA PHE A 56 -3.33 -2.84 6.28
C PHE A 56 -2.41 -3.92 5.73
N PHE A 57 -2.71 -4.51 4.57
CA PHE A 57 -2.01 -5.69 4.07
C PHE A 57 -1.18 -5.43 2.81
N TRP A 58 -1.58 -4.48 1.96
CA TRP A 58 -1.01 -4.33 0.61
C TRP A 58 -0.17 -3.07 0.42
N LYS A 59 -0.57 -1.94 1.01
CA LYS A 59 0.23 -0.71 1.04
C LYS A 59 1.43 -0.95 1.93
N LYS A 60 2.54 -1.26 1.27
CA LYS A 60 3.86 -1.20 1.86
C LYS A 60 4.06 0.24 2.34
N LYS A 61 4.02 0.47 3.66
CA LYS A 61 4.30 1.80 4.25
C LYS A 61 5.54 2.36 3.56
N GLU A 62 5.40 3.51 2.92
CA GLU A 62 6.51 4.16 2.24
C GLU A 62 7.64 4.33 3.25
N SER A 63 8.76 3.64 3.01
CA SER A 63 9.93 3.80 3.87
C SER A 63 10.53 5.18 3.65
N LYS A 64 11.24 5.71 4.64
CA LYS A 64 12.03 6.95 4.47
C LYS A 64 12.96 6.87 3.25
N TYR A 65 13.43 5.66 2.92
CA TYR A 65 14.22 5.41 1.71
C TYR A 65 13.41 5.61 0.43
N ASN A 66 12.18 5.09 0.36
CA ASN A 66 11.33 5.23 -0.83
C ASN A 66 11.01 6.70 -1.13
N ILE A 67 10.72 7.49 -0.09
CA ILE A 67 10.46 8.93 -0.20
C ILE A 67 11.69 9.64 -0.77
N LYS A 68 12.87 9.42 -0.16
CA LYS A 68 14.13 10.04 -0.59
C LYS A 68 14.54 9.59 -2.00
N HIS A 69 14.28 8.34 -2.36
CA HIS A 69 14.54 7.83 -3.70
C HIS A 69 13.66 8.54 -4.75
N ARG A 70 12.37 8.74 -4.46
CA ARG A 70 11.46 9.47 -5.35
C ARG A 70 11.90 10.92 -5.54
N GLU A 71 12.23 11.62 -4.46
CA GLU A 71 12.76 13.01 -4.53
C GLU A 71 14.05 13.10 -5.36
N ASN A 72 14.93 12.10 -5.27
CA ASN A 72 16.14 12.05 -6.08
C ASN A 72 15.86 11.78 -7.56
N VAL A 73 14.86 10.95 -7.86
CA VAL A 73 14.44 10.67 -9.24
C VAL A 73 13.83 11.91 -9.88
N GLU A 74 12.93 12.61 -9.17
CA GLU A 74 12.30 13.83 -9.68
C GLU A 74 13.34 14.95 -9.90
N ARG A 75 14.27 15.16 -8.96
CA ARG A 75 15.38 16.11 -9.17
C ARG A 75 16.23 15.78 -10.39
N ARG A 76 16.46 14.50 -10.69
CA ARG A 76 17.23 14.11 -11.89
C ARG A 76 16.49 14.42 -13.17
N LYS A 77 15.16 14.24 -13.18
CA LYS A 77 14.34 14.60 -14.34
C LYS A 77 14.40 16.11 -14.57
N GLU A 78 14.19 16.92 -13.54
CA GLU A 78 14.28 18.39 -13.62
C GLU A 78 15.63 18.87 -14.15
N ILE A 79 16.73 18.26 -13.69
CA ILE A 79 18.08 18.59 -14.18
C ILE A 79 18.22 18.27 -15.67
N VAL A 80 17.68 17.13 -16.12
CA VAL A 80 17.72 16.72 -17.53
C VAL A 80 16.90 17.69 -18.38
N THR A 81 15.67 18.01 -17.99
CA THR A 81 14.84 18.98 -18.74
C THR A 81 15.51 20.34 -18.84
N LEU A 82 16.05 20.87 -17.73
CA LEU A 82 16.76 22.15 -17.74
C LEU A 82 18.02 22.13 -18.60
N SER A 83 18.71 20.99 -18.70
CA SER A 83 19.86 20.85 -19.60
C SER A 83 19.46 20.77 -21.06
N GLU A 84 18.34 20.13 -21.39
CA GLU A 84 17.80 20.06 -22.75
C GLU A 84 17.31 21.43 -23.22
N GLU A 85 16.60 22.17 -22.37
CA GLU A 85 16.14 23.54 -22.66
C GLU A 85 17.33 24.49 -22.91
N ARG A 86 18.37 24.42 -22.08
CA ARG A 86 19.59 25.23 -22.29
C ARG A 86 20.32 24.90 -23.59
N ASN A 87 20.40 23.63 -23.96
CA ASN A 87 21.08 23.25 -25.21
C ASN A 87 20.31 23.75 -26.44
N LEU A 88 18.98 23.82 -26.37
CA LEU A 88 18.16 24.40 -27.43
C LEU A 88 18.34 25.93 -27.53
N GLU A 89 18.45 26.63 -26.39
CA GLU A 89 18.74 28.07 -26.38
C GLU A 89 20.14 28.40 -26.93
N GLU A 90 21.16 27.57 -26.65
CA GLU A 90 22.51 27.75 -27.21
C GLU A 90 22.57 27.45 -28.73
N GLU A 91 21.80 26.48 -29.23
CA GLU A 91 21.71 26.20 -30.68
C GLU A 91 21.02 27.33 -31.48
N ASP A 92 20.07 28.04 -30.85
CA ASP A 92 19.38 29.18 -31.48
C ASP A 92 20.25 30.46 -31.51
N GLU A 93 21.19 30.65 -30.58
CA GLU A 93 22.13 31.79 -30.57
C GLU A 93 23.26 31.65 -31.60
N ASP A 94 23.71 30.44 -31.92
CA ASP A 94 24.78 30.16 -32.90
C ASP A 94 24.31 30.27 -34.38
N HIS A 95 23.04 30.62 -34.62
CA HIS A 95 22.43 30.76 -35.95
C HIS A 95 21.96 32.19 -36.30
N ILE A 96 22.42 33.21 -35.58
CA ILE A 96 22.27 34.64 -35.90
C ILE A 96 23.58 35.23 -36.41
#